data_AF-A0A831SR07-F1
#
_entry.id   AF-A0A831SR07-F1
#
_cell.length_a   1.000
_cell.length_b   1.000
_cell.length_c   1.000
_cell.angle_alpha   90.00
_cell.angle_beta   90.00
_cell.angle_gamma   90.00
#
_symmetry.space_group_name_H-M   'P 1'
#
loop_
_entity.id
_entity.type
_entity.pdbx_description
1 polymer ?
#
loop_
_entity_poly.entity_id
_entity_poly.type
_entity_poly.pdbx_seq_one_letter_code
_entity_poly.pdbx_strand_id
1 'polypeptide(L)' 'MLSREIKNAKILKIVEKQGRIEFLRLDGTLYDTEGNRDVYLVEKQNGETTLAIEHKGHYYEAFTITGINTIRIV' A
#
# COMPACT_ATOMS: atom_id res chain seq x y z
N MET A 1 -4.71 -6.35 -11.99
CA MET A 1 -5.34 -5.10 -11.51
C MET A 1 -4.22 -4.16 -11.17
N LEU A 2 -4.15 -2.96 -11.78
CA LEU A 2 -3.25 -1.85 -11.38
C LEU A 2 -3.61 -1.39 -9.94
N SER A 3 -2.64 -0.98 -9.13
CA SER A 3 -2.81 -0.32 -7.85
C SER A 3 -3.64 0.92 -8.06
N ARG A 4 -4.65 1.02 -7.21
CA ARG A 4 -5.64 2.07 -7.31
C ARG A 4 -5.26 3.14 -6.30
N GLU A 5 -5.11 4.37 -6.79
CA GLU A 5 -5.10 5.53 -5.90
C GLU A 5 -6.45 5.57 -5.14
N ILE A 6 -6.37 5.68 -3.82
CA ILE A 6 -7.53 5.80 -2.95
C ILE A 6 -7.83 7.28 -2.77
N LYS A 7 -8.81 7.78 -3.53
CA LYS A 7 -9.29 9.15 -3.38
C LYS A 7 -10.08 9.28 -2.07
N ASN A 8 -9.77 10.33 -1.30
CA ASN A 8 -10.39 10.61 0.00
C ASN A 8 -10.20 9.49 1.03
N ALA A 9 -8.98 8.95 1.12
CA ALA A 9 -8.62 7.97 2.14
C ALA A 9 -8.74 8.59 3.54
N LYS A 10 -9.53 7.96 4.41
CA LYS A 10 -9.53 8.28 5.84
C LYS A 10 -8.63 7.30 6.57
N ILE A 11 -7.56 7.81 7.16
CA ILE A 11 -6.63 6.99 7.95
C ILE A 11 -7.32 6.56 9.23
N LEU A 12 -7.39 5.25 9.47
CA LEU A 12 -7.91 4.69 10.73
C LEU A 12 -6.78 4.46 11.73
N LYS A 13 -5.67 3.86 11.29
CA LYS A 13 -4.47 3.65 12.10
C LYS A 13 -3.25 3.32 11.23
N ILE A 14 -2.06 3.45 11.84
CA ILE A 14 -0.83 2.86 11.30
C ILE A 14 -0.80 1.38 11.70
N VAL A 15 -0.54 0.50 10.73
CA VAL A 15 -0.45 -0.95 10.91
C VAL A 15 1.01 -1.38 11.04
N GLU A 16 1.91 -0.75 10.27
CA GLU A 16 3.34 -0.98 10.33
C GLU A 16 4.06 0.35 10.15
N LYS A 17 5.05 0.62 11.00
CA LYS A 17 5.92 1.80 10.86
C LYS A 17 7.23 1.38 10.24
N GLN A 18 7.68 2.14 9.24
CA GLN A 18 8.98 1.90 8.61
C GLN A 18 9.18 0.45 8.14
N GLY A 19 8.10 -0.18 7.68
CA GLY A 19 8.15 -1.54 7.16
C GLY A 19 8.97 -1.59 5.88
N ARG A 20 9.65 -2.71 5.65
CA ARG A 20 10.27 -2.99 4.34
C ARG A 20 9.14 -3.27 3.36
N ILE A 21 8.97 -2.39 2.37
CA ILE A 21 7.90 -2.47 1.38
C ILE A 21 8.54 -2.67 0.00
N GLU A 22 8.34 -3.86 -0.55
CA GLU A 22 8.71 -4.18 -1.94
C GLU A 22 7.52 -3.91 -2.86
N PHE A 23 7.74 -3.25 -4.00
CA PHE A 23 6.72 -3.02 -5.02
C PHE A 23 6.78 -4.08 -6.11
N LEU A 24 5.64 -4.71 -6.41
CA LEU A 24 5.52 -5.69 -7.49
C LEU A 24 4.65 -5.14 -8.61
N ARG A 25 5.26 -4.88 -9.79
CA ARG A 25 4.53 -4.49 -11.01
C ARG A 25 3.76 -5.67 -11.62
N LEU A 26 2.82 -5.37 -12.51
CA LEU A 26 2.05 -6.38 -13.26
C LEU A 26 2.92 -7.36 -14.05
N ASP A 27 4.05 -6.89 -14.57
CA ASP A 27 5.01 -7.67 -15.36
C ASP A 27 5.90 -8.61 -14.51
N GLY A 28 5.68 -8.64 -13.19
CA GLY A 28 6.47 -9.44 -12.27
C GLY A 28 7.77 -8.76 -11.82
N THR A 29 8.06 -7.55 -12.29
CA THR A 29 9.22 -6.78 -11.84
C THR A 29 9.03 -6.35 -10.40
N LEU A 30 9.91 -6.84 -9.53
CA LEU A 30 10.07 -6.33 -8.18
C LEU A 30 10.91 -5.05 -8.23
N TYR A 31 10.32 -3.94 -7.83
CA TYR A 31 11.02 -2.74 -7.46
C TYR A 31 11.13 -2.75 -5.94
N ASP A 32 12.29 -3.13 -5.42
CA ASP A 32 12.59 -2.81 -4.02
C ASP A 32 12.67 -1.29 -3.96
N THR A 33 11.75 -0.67 -3.24
CA THR A 33 12.08 0.64 -2.70
C THR A 33 12.57 0.38 -1.30
N GLU A 34 13.86 0.56 -1.12
CA GLU A 34 14.59 0.62 0.15
C GLU A 34 14.06 1.71 1.11
N GLY A 35 12.82 2.17 0.93
CA GLY A 35 12.15 3.12 1.79
C GLY A 35 11.31 2.38 2.81
N ASN A 36 11.82 2.31 4.04
CA ASN A 36 11.04 2.19 5.25
C ASN A 36 9.80 3.09 5.17
N ARG A 37 8.64 2.53 4.83
CA ARG A 37 7.39 3.26 4.63
C ARG A 37 6.38 2.81 5.67
N ASP A 38 5.47 3.71 6.00
CA ASP A 38 4.37 3.40 6.90
C ASP A 38 3.22 2.76 6.10
N VAL A 39 2.66 1.68 6.66
CA VAL A 39 1.45 1.04 6.15
C VAL A 39 0.28 1.50 6.99
N TYR A 40 -0.76 2.01 6.32
CA TYR A 40 -1.96 2.53 6.96
C TYR A 40 -3.13 1.60 6.69
N LEU A 41 -3.98 1.41 7.70
CA LEU A 41 -5.34 0.95 7.48
C LEU A 41 -6.19 2.18 7.14
N VAL A 42 -6.83 2.18 5.98
CA VAL A 42 -7.64 3.29 5.50
C VAL A 42 -9.07 2.84 5.22
N GLU A 43 -10.04 3.73 5.44
CA GLU A 43 -11.43 3.59 5.02
C GLU A 43 -11.62 4.30 3.68
N LYS A 44 -12.10 3.55 2.67
CA LYS A 44 -12.50 4.06 1.36
C LYS A 44 -13.86 4.75 1.46
N GLN A 45 -14.22 5.54 0.46
CA GLN A 45 -15.52 6.24 0.42
C GLN A 45 -16.75 5.33 0.47
N ASN A 46 -16.64 4.09 0.00
CA ASN A 46 -17.71 3.10 0.07
C ASN A 46 -17.83 2.41 1.45
N GLY A 47 -17.03 2.84 2.45
CA GLY A 47 -16.98 2.25 3.79
C GLY A 47 -16.13 0.98 3.90
N GLU A 48 -15.52 0.54 2.80
CA GLU A 48 -14.61 -0.61 2.79
C GLU A 48 -13.25 -0.20 3.38
N THR A 49 -12.63 -1.09 4.16
CA THR A 49 -11.28 -0.85 4.69
C THR A 49 -10.24 -1.63 3.89
N THR A 50 -9.09 -1.01 3.66
CA THR A 50 -7.95 -1.65 2.98
C THR A 50 -6.64 -1.15 3.56
N LEU A 51 -5.55 -1.82 3.22
CA LEU A 51 -4.21 -1.31 3.50
C LEU A 51 -3.80 -0.32 2.41
N ALA A 52 -3.03 0.68 2.80
CA ALA A 52 -2.49 1.65 1.87
C ALA A 52 -1.11 2.12 2.30
N ILE A 53 -0.33 2.59 1.34
CA ILE A 53 0.86 3.37 1.61
C ILE A 53 0.69 4.80 1.12
N GLU A 54 1.39 5.72 1.77
CA GLU A 54 1.51 7.10 1.33
C GLU A 54 2.72 7.25 0.41
N HIS A 55 2.50 7.87 -0.75
CA HIS A 55 3.55 8.28 -1.68
C HIS A 55 3.24 9.65 -2.28
N LYS A 56 4.07 10.66 -1.94
CA LYS A 56 4.01 12.03 -2.47
C LYS A 56 2.66 12.74 -2.21
N GLY A 57 2.05 12.50 -1.06
CA GLY A 57 0.75 13.01 -0.64
C GLY A 57 -0.45 12.17 -1.10
N HIS A 58 -0.21 11.07 -1.82
CA HIS A 58 -1.26 10.21 -2.37
C HIS A 58 -1.25 8.83 -1.70
N TYR A 59 -2.44 8.28 -1.46
CA TYR A 59 -2.60 6.95 -0.88
C TYR A 59 -2.86 5.92 -1.98
N TYR A 60 -2.09 4.84 -1.98
CA TYR A 60 -2.22 3.75 -2.93
C TYR A 60 -2.61 2.47 -2.21
N GLU A 61 -3.60 1.77 -2.74
CA GLU A 61 -4.02 0.48 -2.20
C GLU A 61 -2.86 -0.52 -2.18
N ALA A 62 -2.66 -1.13 -1.02
CA ALA A 62 -1.63 -2.10 -0.73
C ALA A 62 -2.23 -3.49 -0.60
N PHE A 63 -1.65 -4.47 -1.30
CA PHE A 63 -2.01 -5.87 -1.16
C PHE A 63 -0.85 -6.64 -0.56
N THR A 64 -1.06 -7.27 0.60
CA THR A 64 -0.12 -8.23 1.19
C THR A 64 -0.22 -9.54 0.44
N ILE A 65 0.89 -10.06 -0.05
CA ILE A 65 0.97 -11.39 -0.68
C ILE A 65 1.39 -12.38 0.41
N THR A 66 0.66 -13.49 0.58
CA THR A 66 0.94 -14.48 1.61
C THR A 66 2.38 -14.97 1.49
N GLY A 67 3.19 -14.79 2.55
CA GLY A 67 4.59 -15.21 2.59
C GLY A 67 5.62 -14.10 2.36
N ILE A 68 5.22 -12.87 2.05
CA ILE A 68 6.16 -11.75 1.90
C ILE A 68 5.56 -10.43 2.41
N ASN A 69 6.36 -9.60 3.06
CA ASN A 69 6.07 -8.18 3.39
C ASN A 69 6.03 -7.29 2.12
N THR A 70 5.74 -7.88 0.95
CA THR A 70 5.66 -7.18 -0.34
C THR A 70 4.29 -6.55 -0.46
N ILE A 71 4.27 -5.27 -0.85
CA ILE A 71 3.05 -4.57 -1.21
C ILE A 71 2.98 -4.50 -2.73
N ARG A 72 1.97 -5.15 -3.30
CA ARG A 72 1.74 -5.05 -4.74
C ARG A 72 1.17 -3.67 -5.09
N ILE A 73 2.04 -2.72 -5.46
CA ILE A 73 1.62 -1.52 -6.19
C ILE A 73 1.64 -1.84 -7.67
N VAL A 74 0.46 -2.18 -8.17
CA VAL A 74 0.26 -2.73 -9.48
C VAL A 74 0.09 -1.69 -10.56
#